data_AF-A0A316P8E8-F1
#
_entry.id   AF-A0A316P8E8-F1
#
_cell.length_a   1.000
_cell.length_b   1.000
_cell.length_c   1.000
_cell.angle_alpha   90.00
_cell.angle_beta   90.00
_cell.angle_gamma   90.00
#
_symmetry.space_group_name_H-M   'P 1'
#
loop_
_entity.id
_entity.type
_entity.pdbx_description
1 polymer ?
#
loop_
_entity_poly.entity_id
_entity_poly.type
_entity_poly.pdbx_seq_one_letter_code
_entity_poly.pdbx_strand_id
1 'polypeptide(L)'
;MKNDEIKRANRKALPKFLLFSVACMTVGGVIGYFSGYGAATGGLYSFVGMMKEAGAFFGTHVAPWLLVALAVILPAVCIPICRRAKKLVAAWDGEEESTSDAVDRKLSVAMWIISAVFIISYFLIAASYSGGLAIFDDTERTVVFFVGIVAFLVVLIEAIVLQQKCVDTVKQINPEKKASVYDMRFQKKWMDDCDEAEKMMIGKCAFKAYAVTNKVCAVLSIVLAVCALMCDIGFLPSLTVCLVWIVNTSVYCKQAMRYSKAGNKIS
;
A
#
# COMPACT_ATOMS: atom_id res chain seq x y z
N MET A 1 29.05 4.90 -15.03
CA MET A 1 28.19 5.97 -15.61
C MET A 1 26.68 5.74 -15.38
N LYS A 2 26.04 4.64 -15.81
CA LYS A 2 24.57 4.41 -15.63
C LYS A 2 24.06 4.39 -14.16
N ASN A 3 24.85 3.87 -13.22
CA ASN A 3 24.42 3.75 -11.81
C ASN A 3 24.44 5.09 -11.04
N ASP A 4 25.26 6.05 -11.48
CA ASP A 4 25.45 7.33 -10.80
C ASP A 4 24.29 8.29 -11.09
N GLU A 5 23.72 8.23 -12.29
CA GLU A 5 22.52 9.00 -12.67
C GLU A 5 21.29 8.57 -11.86
N ILE A 6 21.09 7.27 -11.69
CA ILE A 6 19.99 6.71 -10.87
C ILE A 6 20.13 7.15 -9.41
N LYS A 7 21.33 7.03 -8.83
CA LYS A 7 21.60 7.50 -7.46
C LYS A 7 21.34 9.00 -7.30
N ARG A 8 21.72 9.82 -8.29
CA ARG A 8 21.54 11.28 -8.24
C ARG A 8 20.08 11.68 -8.32
N ALA A 9 19.28 11.01 -9.14
CA ALA A 9 17.83 11.23 -9.21
C ALA A 9 17.14 10.87 -7.89
N ASN A 10 17.49 9.71 -7.30
CA ASN A 10 16.92 9.23 -6.04
C ASN A 10 17.24 10.19 -4.88
N ARG A 11 18.48 10.69 -4.78
CA ARG A 11 18.90 11.61 -3.71
C ARG A 11 18.16 12.94 -3.73
N LYS A 12 17.77 13.44 -4.91
CA LYS A 12 17.03 14.72 -5.04
C LYS A 12 15.56 14.60 -4.68
N ALA A 13 14.95 13.43 -4.86
CA ALA A 13 13.51 13.22 -4.69
C ALA A 13 13.14 12.68 -3.29
N LEU A 14 14.08 11.98 -2.62
CA LEU A 14 13.95 11.44 -1.27
C LEU A 14 13.39 12.42 -0.20
N PRO A 15 13.89 13.66 -0.04
CA PRO A 15 13.41 14.55 1.04
C PRO A 15 11.95 14.97 0.85
N LYS A 16 11.49 15.12 -0.39
CA LYS A 16 10.09 15.47 -0.69
C LYS A 16 9.15 14.31 -0.40
N PHE A 17 9.58 13.10 -0.73
CA PHE A 17 8.84 11.87 -0.42
C PHE A 17 8.67 11.69 1.09
N LEU A 18 9.75 11.84 1.88
CA LEU A 18 9.67 11.73 3.35
C LEU A 18 8.71 12.75 3.96
N LEU A 19 8.75 14.00 3.49
CA LEU A 19 7.86 15.06 3.98
C LEU A 19 6.39 14.76 3.69
N PHE A 20 6.10 14.20 2.52
CA PHE A 20 4.76 13.75 2.16
C PHE A 20 4.29 12.59 3.05
N SER A 21 5.13 11.58 3.28
CA SER A 21 4.79 10.44 4.15
C SER A 21 4.47 10.89 5.58
N VAL A 22 5.24 11.83 6.14
CA VAL A 22 4.96 12.39 7.47
C VAL A 22 3.64 13.15 7.49
N ALA A 23 3.32 13.92 6.45
CA ALA A 23 2.04 14.63 6.35
C ALA A 23 0.83 13.68 6.26
N CYS A 24 0.94 12.57 5.53
CA CYS A 24 -0.11 11.55 5.52
C CYS A 24 -0.26 10.86 6.88
N MET A 25 0.83 10.61 7.59
CA MET A 25 0.82 10.01 8.93
C MET A 25 0.11 10.90 9.94
N THR A 26 0.36 12.21 9.91
CA THR A 26 -0.32 13.15 10.83
C THR A 26 -1.81 13.27 10.53
N VAL A 27 -2.20 13.37 9.26
CA VAL A 27 -3.62 13.40 8.86
C VAL A 27 -4.33 12.11 9.25
N GLY A 28 -3.72 10.95 9.00
CA GLY A 28 -4.26 9.64 9.40
C GLY A 28 -4.41 9.51 10.92
N GLY A 29 -3.43 9.98 11.68
CA GLY A 29 -3.46 9.99 13.15
C GLY A 29 -4.56 10.88 13.72
N VAL A 30 -4.78 12.06 13.13
CA VAL A 30 -5.84 12.99 13.55
C VAL A 30 -7.24 12.42 13.24
N ILE A 31 -7.45 11.86 12.06
CA ILE A 31 -8.73 11.23 11.69
C ILE A 31 -9.02 10.00 12.57
N GLY A 32 -7.98 9.21 12.88
CA GLY A 32 -8.07 8.08 13.81
C GLY A 32 -8.47 8.53 15.22
N TYR A 33 -7.89 9.62 15.71
CA TYR A 33 -8.18 10.18 17.04
C TYR A 33 -9.64 10.64 17.18
N PHE A 34 -10.18 11.36 16.18
CA PHE A 34 -11.57 11.83 16.23
C PHE A 34 -12.61 10.71 16.08
N SER A 35 -12.24 9.60 15.43
CA SER A 35 -13.12 8.44 15.23
C SER A 35 -13.25 7.57 16.48
N GLY A 36 -12.23 7.57 17.37
CA GLY A 36 -12.24 6.82 18.62
C GLY A 36 -13.12 7.42 19.74
N TYR A 37 -13.50 8.69 19.62
CA TYR A 37 -14.29 9.40 20.65
C TYR A 37 -15.80 9.14 20.57
N GLY A 38 -16.30 8.49 19.50
CA GLY A 38 -17.73 8.38 19.20
C GLY A 38 -18.39 7.02 19.45
N ALA A 39 -17.68 6.01 19.95
CA ALA A 39 -18.19 4.63 20.04
C ALA A 39 -18.52 4.22 21.49
N ALA A 40 -19.59 4.78 22.05
CA ALA A 40 -20.11 4.36 23.36
C ALA A 40 -21.63 4.52 23.47
N THR A 41 -22.40 3.59 22.88
CA THR A 41 -23.77 3.21 23.30
C THR A 41 -24.21 1.97 22.53
N GLY A 42 -24.57 0.88 23.23
CA GLY A 42 -24.80 -0.48 22.67
C GLY A 42 -26.20 -0.78 22.11
N GLY A 43 -26.58 -2.04 21.80
CA GLY A 43 -25.82 -3.30 21.80
C GLY A 43 -26.59 -4.51 21.24
N LEU A 44 -25.85 -5.61 20.97
CA LEU A 44 -26.31 -7.00 20.79
C LEU A 44 -25.27 -7.93 21.49
N TYR A 45 -25.46 -8.18 22.78
CA TYR A 45 -24.38 -8.15 23.77
C TYR A 45 -23.35 -9.29 23.81
N SER A 46 -23.59 -10.50 23.28
CA SER A 46 -22.64 -11.62 23.43
C SER A 46 -21.62 -11.71 22.30
N PHE A 47 -22.06 -11.69 21.04
CA PHE A 47 -21.17 -11.78 19.87
C PHE A 47 -20.40 -10.47 19.64
N VAL A 48 -21.08 -9.32 19.81
CA VAL A 48 -20.45 -8.00 19.70
C VAL A 48 -19.47 -7.75 20.85
N GLY A 49 -19.80 -8.20 22.06
CA GLY A 49 -18.89 -8.20 23.21
C GLY A 49 -17.62 -8.99 22.92
N MET A 50 -17.77 -10.25 22.46
CA MET A 50 -16.64 -11.09 22.06
C MET A 50 -15.78 -10.45 20.97
N MET A 51 -16.38 -9.87 19.94
CA MET A 51 -15.65 -9.23 18.84
C MET A 51 -14.91 -7.97 19.29
N LYS A 52 -15.52 -7.18 20.19
CA LYS A 52 -14.89 -5.97 20.76
C LYS A 52 -13.73 -6.33 21.68
N GLU A 53 -13.90 -7.34 22.52
CA GLU A 53 -12.87 -7.82 23.44
C GLU A 53 -11.72 -8.50 22.68
N ALA A 54 -12.03 -9.35 21.69
CA ALA A 54 -11.03 -9.95 20.81
C ALA A 54 -10.30 -8.88 19.97
N GLY A 55 -11.01 -7.86 19.50
CA GLY A 55 -10.41 -6.73 18.77
C GLY A 55 -9.49 -5.89 19.65
N ALA A 56 -9.90 -5.60 20.89
CA ALA A 56 -9.06 -4.91 21.87
C ALA A 56 -7.82 -5.74 22.22
N PHE A 57 -7.99 -7.02 22.51
CA PHE A 57 -6.88 -7.94 22.79
C PHE A 57 -5.92 -8.06 21.61
N PHE A 58 -6.45 -8.19 20.40
CA PHE A 58 -5.66 -8.23 19.17
C PHE A 58 -4.86 -6.93 19.01
N GLY A 59 -5.51 -5.78 19.18
CA GLY A 59 -4.87 -4.47 19.07
C GLY A 59 -3.75 -4.28 20.10
N THR A 60 -4.02 -4.54 21.38
CA THR A 60 -3.05 -4.26 22.45
C THR A 60 -1.94 -5.30 22.54
N HIS A 61 -2.23 -6.58 22.29
CA HIS A 61 -1.31 -7.67 22.60
C HIS A 61 -0.79 -8.43 21.38
N VAL A 62 -1.40 -8.30 20.19
CA VAL A 62 -1.00 -9.09 19.01
C VAL A 62 -0.45 -8.21 17.89
N ALA A 63 -1.13 -7.11 17.57
CA ALA A 63 -0.80 -6.27 16.43
C ALA A 63 0.63 -5.66 16.48
N PRO A 64 1.13 -5.16 17.63
CA PRO A 64 2.51 -4.65 17.73
C PRO A 64 3.57 -5.73 17.47
N TRP A 65 3.36 -6.95 17.96
CA TRP A 65 4.29 -8.05 17.73
C TRP A 65 4.23 -8.58 16.29
N LEU A 66 3.04 -8.56 15.66
CA LEU A 66 2.92 -8.83 14.23
C LEU A 66 3.67 -7.78 13.40
N LEU A 67 3.65 -6.50 13.78
CA LEU A 67 4.47 -5.47 13.12
C LEU A 67 5.96 -5.77 13.23
N VAL A 68 6.44 -6.18 14.42
CA VAL A 68 7.83 -6.61 14.61
C VAL A 68 8.16 -7.81 13.73
N ALA A 69 7.28 -8.81 13.68
CA ALA A 69 7.46 -9.98 12.83
C ALA A 69 7.52 -9.60 11.34
N LEU A 70 6.65 -8.70 10.87
CA LEU A 70 6.67 -8.21 9.49
C LEU A 70 7.95 -7.43 9.15
N ALA A 71 8.46 -6.62 10.08
CA ALA A 71 9.74 -5.91 9.93
C ALA A 71 10.93 -6.88 9.76
N VAL A 72 10.85 -8.09 10.31
CA VAL A 72 11.90 -9.11 10.14
C VAL A 72 11.67 -9.95 8.88
N ILE A 73 10.42 -10.35 8.62
CA ILE A 73 10.06 -11.25 7.52
C ILE A 73 10.20 -10.57 6.16
N LEU A 74 9.79 -9.30 6.06
CA LEU A 74 9.83 -8.55 4.79
C LEU A 74 11.24 -8.54 4.16
N PRO A 75 12.32 -8.10 4.85
CA PRO A 75 13.66 -8.16 4.30
C PRO A 75 14.13 -9.61 4.11
N ALA A 76 13.79 -10.53 5.02
CA ALA A 76 14.19 -11.93 4.93
C ALA A 76 13.67 -12.63 3.66
N VAL A 77 12.47 -12.29 3.20
CA VAL A 77 11.87 -12.86 1.98
C VAL A 77 12.25 -12.06 0.73
N CYS A 78 12.14 -10.73 0.76
CA CYS A 78 12.32 -9.90 -0.43
C CYS A 78 13.81 -9.73 -0.82
N ILE A 79 14.75 -9.70 0.14
CA ILE A 79 16.19 -9.55 -0.19
C ILE A 79 16.70 -10.73 -1.02
N PRO A 80 16.44 -12.02 -0.67
CA PRO A 80 16.82 -13.15 -1.51
C PRO A 80 16.22 -13.10 -2.91
N ILE A 81 14.94 -12.72 -3.05
CA ILE A 81 14.27 -12.61 -4.35
C ILE A 81 14.96 -11.54 -5.20
N CYS A 82 15.19 -10.34 -4.65
CA CYS A 82 15.88 -9.26 -5.36
C CYS A 82 17.34 -9.61 -5.69
N ARG A 83 18.05 -10.34 -4.81
CA ARG A 83 19.42 -10.81 -5.10
C ARG A 83 19.43 -11.84 -6.23
N ARG A 84 18.48 -12.76 -6.26
CA ARG A 84 18.33 -13.75 -7.35
C ARG A 84 18.01 -13.07 -8.68
N ALA A 85 17.11 -12.08 -8.67
CA ALA A 85 16.83 -11.25 -9.84
C ALA A 85 18.09 -10.54 -10.34
N LYS A 86 18.85 -9.87 -9.46
CA LYS A 86 20.10 -9.21 -9.83
C LYS A 86 21.17 -10.15 -10.39
N LYS A 87 21.29 -11.37 -9.83
CA LYS A 87 22.21 -12.38 -10.36
C LYS A 87 21.84 -12.80 -11.78
N LEU A 88 20.55 -12.95 -12.06
CA LEU A 88 20.07 -13.25 -13.41
C LEU A 88 20.38 -12.09 -14.37
N VAL A 89 20.09 -10.84 -13.98
CA VAL A 89 20.44 -9.67 -14.79
C VAL A 89 21.93 -9.56 -15.06
N ALA A 90 22.79 -9.87 -14.07
CA ALA A 90 24.24 -9.82 -14.26
C ALA A 90 24.79 -10.93 -15.17
N ALA A 91 24.07 -12.04 -15.29
CA ALA A 91 24.42 -13.16 -16.17
C ALA A 91 23.76 -13.04 -17.56
N TRP A 92 22.88 -12.05 -17.75
CA TRP A 92 22.14 -11.85 -18.98
C TRP A 92 23.00 -11.12 -20.02
N ASP A 93 23.06 -11.68 -21.23
CA ASP A 93 23.80 -11.14 -22.36
C ASP A 93 23.03 -10.07 -23.16
N GLY A 94 21.73 -9.90 -22.86
CA GLY A 94 20.87 -8.90 -23.49
C GLY A 94 19.98 -9.44 -24.60
N GLU A 95 20.13 -10.71 -25.01
CA GLU A 95 19.42 -11.27 -26.16
C GLU A 95 18.29 -12.24 -25.76
N GLU A 96 18.40 -12.89 -24.59
CA GLU A 96 17.44 -13.93 -24.20
C GLU A 96 16.20 -13.36 -23.49
N GLU A 97 15.06 -13.31 -24.19
CA GLU A 97 13.77 -12.80 -23.67
C GLU A 97 13.24 -13.63 -22.49
N SER A 98 13.49 -14.94 -22.46
CA SER A 98 13.08 -15.86 -21.38
C SER A 98 13.69 -15.48 -20.01
N THR A 99 14.90 -14.94 -20.04
CA THR A 99 15.63 -14.49 -18.85
C THR A 99 15.06 -13.16 -18.35
N SER A 100 14.65 -12.26 -19.26
CA SER A 100 13.93 -11.02 -18.93
C SER A 100 12.61 -11.33 -18.21
N ASP A 101 11.78 -12.21 -18.79
CA ASP A 101 10.52 -12.65 -18.20
C ASP A 101 10.69 -13.27 -16.81
N ALA A 102 11.73 -14.09 -16.64
CA ALA A 102 12.02 -14.71 -15.35
C ALA A 102 12.41 -13.68 -14.28
N VAL A 103 13.10 -12.61 -14.66
CA VAL A 103 13.42 -11.50 -13.75
C VAL A 103 12.18 -10.70 -13.43
N ASP A 104 11.40 -10.30 -14.43
CA ASP A 104 10.18 -9.50 -14.24
C ASP A 104 9.15 -10.23 -13.37
N ARG A 105 9.00 -11.54 -13.54
CA ARG A 105 8.15 -12.36 -12.65
C ARG A 105 8.62 -12.32 -11.20
N LYS A 106 9.93 -12.47 -10.95
CA LYS A 106 10.49 -12.44 -9.58
C LYS A 106 10.32 -11.05 -8.96
N LEU A 107 10.57 -10.00 -9.71
CA LEU A 107 10.43 -8.62 -9.25
C LEU A 107 8.95 -8.26 -9.01
N SER A 108 8.04 -8.73 -9.86
CA SER A 108 6.59 -8.56 -9.68
C SER A 108 6.09 -9.24 -8.40
N VAL A 109 6.54 -10.48 -8.14
CA VAL A 109 6.23 -11.18 -6.87
C VAL A 109 6.78 -10.41 -5.68
N ALA A 110 8.02 -9.91 -5.75
CA ALA A 110 8.59 -9.10 -4.68
C ALA A 110 7.79 -7.81 -4.44
N MET A 111 7.40 -7.10 -5.51
CA MET A 111 6.58 -5.88 -5.43
C MET A 111 5.20 -6.15 -4.82
N TRP A 112 4.59 -7.28 -5.15
CA TRP A 112 3.32 -7.70 -4.54
C TRP A 112 3.48 -7.97 -3.04
N ILE A 113 4.51 -8.72 -2.62
CA ILE A 113 4.78 -9.00 -1.20
C ILE A 113 5.02 -7.68 -0.44
N ILE A 114 5.87 -6.80 -0.98
CA ILE A 114 6.16 -5.48 -0.39
C ILE A 114 4.86 -4.69 -0.19
N SER A 115 4.02 -4.63 -1.22
CA SER A 115 2.75 -3.89 -1.16
C SER A 115 1.77 -4.51 -0.16
N ALA A 116 1.67 -5.84 -0.11
CA ALA A 116 0.80 -6.55 0.82
C ALA A 116 1.23 -6.33 2.27
N VAL A 117 2.52 -6.49 2.58
CA VAL A 117 3.07 -6.25 3.92
C VAL A 117 2.86 -4.80 4.34
N PHE A 118 3.06 -3.85 3.43
CA PHE A 118 2.83 -2.44 3.69
C PHE A 118 1.37 -2.13 4.06
N ILE A 119 0.41 -2.63 3.28
CA ILE A 119 -1.03 -2.46 3.55
C ILE A 119 -1.42 -3.11 4.88
N ILE A 120 -0.95 -4.33 5.16
CA ILE A 120 -1.20 -5.03 6.43
C ILE A 120 -0.62 -4.23 7.60
N SER A 121 0.57 -3.65 7.44
CA SER A 121 1.21 -2.87 8.50
C SER A 121 0.43 -1.61 8.85
N TYR A 122 -0.19 -0.94 7.86
CA TYR A 122 -1.12 0.18 8.11
C TYR A 122 -2.35 -0.24 8.93
N PHE A 123 -2.91 -1.42 8.63
CA PHE A 123 -4.00 -1.96 9.43
C PHE A 123 -3.54 -2.29 10.85
N LEU A 124 -2.38 -2.94 11.02
CA LEU A 124 -1.88 -3.35 12.33
C LEU A 124 -1.55 -2.17 13.25
N ILE A 125 -0.96 -1.09 12.71
CA ILE A 125 -0.71 0.11 13.52
C ILE A 125 -2.03 0.76 13.94
N ALA A 126 -3.02 0.83 13.05
CA ALA A 126 -4.36 1.33 13.38
C ALA A 126 -5.08 0.47 14.43
N ALA A 127 -4.95 -0.86 14.33
CA ALA A 127 -5.45 -1.79 15.33
C ALA A 127 -4.76 -1.57 16.69
N SER A 128 -3.46 -1.27 16.69
CA SER A 128 -2.67 -1.07 17.91
C SER A 128 -3.16 0.07 18.79
N TYR A 129 -3.69 1.15 18.22
CA TYR A 129 -4.27 2.28 18.98
C TYR A 129 -5.82 2.33 18.93
N SER A 130 -6.48 1.27 18.48
CA SER A 130 -7.95 1.23 18.34
C SER A 130 -8.70 1.34 19.67
N GLY A 131 -8.06 0.98 20.79
CA GLY A 131 -8.58 1.19 22.16
C GLY A 131 -8.52 2.65 22.63
N GLY A 132 -8.03 3.58 21.80
CA GLY A 132 -7.94 4.99 22.13
C GLY A 132 -6.88 5.27 23.19
N LEU A 133 -7.20 6.19 24.11
CA LEU A 133 -6.25 6.68 25.13
C LEU A 133 -5.95 5.67 26.24
N ALA A 134 -6.74 4.60 26.37
CA ALA A 134 -6.53 3.55 27.39
C ALA A 134 -5.20 2.80 27.23
N ILE A 135 -4.51 2.98 26.10
CA ILE A 135 -3.17 2.47 25.87
C ILE A 135 -2.11 3.16 26.76
N PHE A 136 -2.40 4.37 27.25
CA PHE A 136 -1.52 5.17 28.09
C PHE A 136 -1.76 4.99 29.60
N ASP A 137 -2.82 4.27 29.97
CA ASP A 137 -3.16 4.02 31.37
C ASP A 137 -2.21 3.02 32.04
N ASP A 138 -1.50 2.23 31.24
CA ASP A 138 -0.55 1.22 31.69
C ASP A 138 0.80 1.39 31.00
N THR A 139 1.87 1.29 31.79
CA THR A 139 3.24 1.53 31.31
C THR A 139 3.68 0.43 30.34
N GLU A 140 3.30 -0.82 30.58
CA GLU A 140 3.65 -1.94 29.69
C GLU A 140 2.95 -1.79 28.33
N ARG A 141 1.64 -1.51 28.32
CA ARG A 141 0.88 -1.24 27.09
C ARG A 141 1.43 -0.06 26.31
N THR A 142 1.82 1.00 27.01
CA THR A 142 2.46 2.18 26.40
C THR A 142 3.78 1.79 25.72
N VAL A 143 4.63 1.02 26.39
CA VAL A 143 5.92 0.56 25.83
C VAL A 143 5.69 -0.32 24.61
N VAL A 144 4.79 -1.30 24.68
CA VAL A 144 4.46 -2.19 23.56
C VAL A 144 3.92 -1.40 22.37
N PHE A 145 3.13 -0.35 22.61
CA PHE A 145 2.66 0.55 21.56
C PHE A 145 3.81 1.28 20.86
N PHE A 146 4.76 1.85 21.62
CA PHE A 146 5.93 2.50 21.04
C PHE A 146 6.80 1.51 20.25
N VAL A 147 6.94 0.26 20.71
CA VAL A 147 7.59 -0.80 19.93
C VAL A 147 6.87 -1.01 18.59
N GLY A 148 5.53 -1.06 18.60
CA GLY A 148 4.71 -1.13 17.39
C GLY A 148 4.94 0.04 16.43
N ILE A 149 5.00 1.28 16.94
CA ILE A 149 5.31 2.47 16.13
C ILE A 149 6.69 2.33 15.47
N VAL A 150 7.72 1.98 16.25
CA VAL A 150 9.08 1.82 15.73
C VAL A 150 9.12 0.73 14.66
N ALA A 151 8.49 -0.42 14.90
CA ALA A 151 8.42 -1.51 13.94
C ALA A 151 7.69 -1.08 12.65
N PHE A 152 6.58 -0.35 12.76
CA PHE A 152 5.87 0.20 11.61
C PHE A 152 6.76 1.13 10.78
N LEU A 153 7.49 2.06 11.42
CA LEU A 153 8.43 2.95 10.73
C LEU A 153 9.54 2.18 10.01
N VAL A 154 10.05 1.10 10.62
CA VAL A 154 11.02 0.21 9.98
C VAL A 154 10.42 -0.41 8.72
N VAL A 155 9.21 -0.97 8.79
CA VAL A 155 8.52 -1.54 7.62
C VAL A 155 8.32 -0.50 6.52
N LEU A 156 7.95 0.75 6.87
CA LEU A 156 7.83 1.82 5.88
C LEU A 156 9.16 2.02 5.12
N ILE A 157 10.27 2.17 5.85
CA ILE A 157 11.59 2.38 5.27
C ILE A 157 12.00 1.17 4.41
N GLU A 158 11.79 -0.04 4.89
CA GLU A 158 12.10 -1.27 4.17
C GLU A 158 11.30 -1.39 2.88
N ALA A 159 9.99 -1.14 2.92
CA ALA A 159 9.13 -1.18 1.75
C ALA A 159 9.62 -0.21 0.67
N ILE A 160 9.97 1.02 1.06
CA ILE A 160 10.50 2.04 0.14
C ILE A 160 11.84 1.60 -0.47
N VAL A 161 12.79 1.13 0.36
CA VAL A 161 14.13 0.72 -0.10
C VAL A 161 14.06 -0.53 -0.97
N LEU A 162 13.21 -1.49 -0.63
CA LEU A 162 13.02 -2.72 -1.41
C LEU A 162 12.30 -2.43 -2.74
N GLN A 163 11.26 -1.61 -2.73
CA GLN A 163 10.58 -1.15 -3.93
C GLN A 163 11.54 -0.43 -4.87
N GLN A 164 12.38 0.45 -4.34
CA GLN A 164 13.44 1.09 -5.11
C GLN A 164 14.41 0.07 -5.71
N LYS A 165 14.88 -0.92 -4.93
CA LYS A 165 15.77 -1.98 -5.44
C LYS A 165 15.11 -2.79 -6.56
N CYS A 166 13.82 -3.09 -6.46
CA CYS A 166 13.09 -3.79 -7.53
C CYS A 166 13.07 -2.94 -8.80
N VAL A 167 12.63 -1.69 -8.71
CA VAL A 167 12.55 -0.77 -9.85
C VAL A 167 13.91 -0.49 -10.47
N ASP A 168 14.95 -0.29 -9.66
CA ASP A 168 16.31 -0.09 -10.16
C ASP A 168 16.86 -1.34 -10.87
N THR A 169 16.39 -2.54 -10.52
CA THR A 169 16.74 -3.78 -11.23
C THR A 169 16.00 -3.87 -12.57
N VAL A 170 14.71 -3.49 -12.62
CA VAL A 170 13.96 -3.41 -13.90
C VAL A 170 14.65 -2.44 -14.88
N LYS A 171 15.12 -1.28 -14.41
CA LYS A 171 15.84 -0.30 -15.25
C LYS A 171 17.17 -0.78 -15.82
N GLN A 172 17.77 -1.83 -15.23
CA GLN A 172 19.01 -2.39 -15.79
C GLN A 172 18.73 -3.17 -17.08
N ILE A 173 17.57 -3.83 -17.14
CA ILE A 173 17.09 -4.58 -18.30
C ILE A 173 16.46 -3.61 -19.33
N ASN A 174 15.82 -2.55 -18.81
CA ASN A 174 15.03 -1.59 -19.57
C ASN A 174 15.64 -0.17 -19.45
N PRO A 175 16.74 0.13 -20.17
CA PRO A 175 17.51 1.36 -20.02
C PRO A 175 16.77 2.64 -20.46
N GLU A 176 15.68 2.50 -21.19
CA GLU A 176 14.76 3.58 -21.57
C GLU A 176 13.99 4.15 -20.36
N LYS A 177 13.81 3.36 -19.29
CA LYS A 177 13.07 3.77 -18.08
C LYS A 177 13.93 4.63 -17.16
N LYS A 178 13.61 5.92 -17.07
CA LYS A 178 14.39 6.92 -16.31
C LYS A 178 13.69 7.39 -15.04
N ALA A 179 12.39 7.10 -14.88
CA ALA A 179 11.62 7.55 -13.73
C ALA A 179 12.13 7.02 -12.38
N SER A 180 12.35 7.91 -11.40
CA SER A 180 12.76 7.55 -10.03
C SER A 180 11.55 7.25 -9.15
N VAL A 181 11.59 6.17 -8.36
CA VAL A 181 10.51 5.78 -7.42
C VAL A 181 10.21 6.86 -6.39
N TYR A 182 11.22 7.65 -6.03
CA TYR A 182 11.06 8.76 -5.08
C TYR A 182 10.40 10.00 -5.68
N ASP A 183 10.22 10.03 -7.01
CA ASP A 183 9.55 11.14 -7.66
C ASP A 183 8.04 11.10 -7.37
N MET A 184 7.49 12.23 -6.89
CA MET A 184 6.05 12.38 -6.65
C MET A 184 5.21 12.16 -7.92
N ARG A 185 5.83 12.26 -9.10
CA ARG A 185 5.22 11.97 -10.40
C ARG A 185 5.75 10.67 -11.01
N PHE A 186 6.27 9.74 -10.21
CA PHE A 186 6.84 8.47 -10.67
C PHE A 186 5.88 7.77 -11.64
N GLN A 187 4.62 7.56 -11.25
CA GLN A 187 3.64 6.88 -12.09
C GLN A 187 3.45 7.55 -13.46
N LYS A 188 3.43 8.88 -13.50
CA LYS A 188 3.32 9.63 -14.77
C LYS A 188 4.58 9.45 -15.62
N LYS A 189 5.75 9.69 -15.03
CA LYS A 189 7.03 9.58 -15.76
C LYS A 189 7.29 8.15 -16.22
N TRP A 190 6.92 7.16 -15.41
CA TRP A 190 7.02 5.75 -15.76
C TRP A 190 6.14 5.42 -16.96
N MET A 191 4.89 5.90 -16.99
CA MET A 191 4.00 5.74 -18.14
C MET A 191 4.48 6.48 -19.40
N ASP A 192 5.13 7.64 -19.24
CA ASP A 192 5.69 8.41 -20.35
C ASP A 192 6.91 7.69 -20.98
N ASP A 193 7.68 6.94 -20.17
CA ASP A 193 8.84 6.14 -20.61
C ASP A 193 8.42 4.79 -21.26
N CYS A 194 7.20 4.31 -21.03
CA CYS A 194 6.67 3.07 -21.61
C CYS A 194 6.37 3.19 -23.12
N ASP A 195 6.54 2.09 -23.85
CA ASP A 195 6.05 1.98 -25.23
C ASP A 195 4.53 1.75 -25.31
N GLU A 196 3.98 1.69 -26.52
CA GLU A 196 2.53 1.52 -26.73
C GLU A 196 2.00 0.13 -26.32
N ALA A 197 2.80 -0.92 -26.46
CA ALA A 197 2.41 -2.26 -26.05
C ALA A 197 2.34 -2.38 -24.52
N GLU A 198 3.33 -1.81 -23.82
CA GLU A 198 3.37 -1.71 -22.36
C GLU A 198 2.22 -0.87 -21.82
N LYS A 199 1.95 0.30 -22.42
CA LYS A 199 0.81 1.14 -22.05
C LYS A 199 -0.51 0.40 -22.21
N MET A 200 -0.69 -0.34 -23.30
CA MET A 200 -1.89 -1.15 -23.52
C MET A 200 -2.02 -2.27 -22.47
N MET A 201 -0.91 -2.94 -22.14
CA MET A 201 -0.89 -4.00 -21.12
C MET A 201 -1.25 -3.44 -19.73
N ILE A 202 -0.62 -2.33 -19.32
CA ILE A 202 -0.95 -1.62 -18.07
C ILE A 202 -2.43 -1.20 -18.07
N GLY A 203 -2.96 -0.71 -19.20
CA GLY A 203 -4.36 -0.36 -19.37
C GLY A 203 -5.31 -1.54 -19.13
N LYS A 204 -5.03 -2.72 -19.70
CA LYS A 204 -5.82 -3.95 -19.49
C LYS A 204 -5.76 -4.42 -18.03
N CYS A 205 -4.59 -4.40 -17.42
CA CYS A 205 -4.40 -4.73 -16.00
C CYS A 205 -5.17 -3.75 -15.08
N ALA A 206 -5.05 -2.45 -15.33
CA ALA A 206 -5.74 -1.40 -14.58
C ALA A 206 -7.26 -1.52 -14.70
N PHE A 207 -7.79 -1.80 -15.89
CA PHE A 207 -9.22 -2.03 -16.09
C PHE A 207 -9.72 -3.25 -15.31
N LYS A 208 -8.97 -4.36 -15.34
CA LYS A 208 -9.32 -5.57 -14.58
C LYS A 208 -9.30 -5.30 -13.07
N ALA A 209 -8.28 -4.60 -12.58
CA ALA A 209 -8.18 -4.19 -11.18
C ALA A 209 -9.34 -3.27 -10.76
N TYR A 210 -9.69 -2.29 -11.60
CA TYR A 210 -10.83 -1.40 -11.40
C TYR A 210 -12.15 -2.18 -11.29
N ALA A 211 -12.39 -3.12 -12.21
CA ALA A 211 -13.61 -3.93 -12.22
C ALA A 211 -13.73 -4.81 -10.97
N VAL A 212 -12.63 -5.43 -10.52
CA VAL A 212 -12.60 -6.22 -9.28
C VAL A 212 -12.82 -5.32 -8.06
N THR A 213 -12.15 -4.16 -8.01
CA THR A 213 -12.30 -3.20 -6.91
C THR A 213 -13.74 -2.74 -6.76
N ASN A 214 -14.44 -2.44 -7.85
CA ASN A 214 -15.85 -2.06 -7.79
C ASN A 214 -16.75 -3.19 -7.25
N LYS A 215 -16.49 -4.44 -7.63
CA LYS A 215 -17.23 -5.60 -7.08
C LYS A 215 -16.97 -5.77 -5.59
N VAL A 216 -15.70 -5.66 -5.18
CA VAL A 216 -15.30 -5.77 -3.78
C VAL A 216 -15.92 -4.65 -2.95
N CYS A 217 -15.88 -3.40 -3.42
CA CYS A 217 -16.55 -2.28 -2.74
C CYS A 217 -18.06 -2.52 -2.61
N ALA A 218 -18.74 -2.94 -3.67
CA ALA A 218 -20.18 -3.22 -3.63
C ALA A 218 -20.53 -4.30 -2.59
N VAL A 219 -19.81 -5.43 -2.60
CA VAL A 219 -20.01 -6.52 -1.64
C VAL A 219 -19.71 -6.05 -0.22
N LEU A 220 -18.57 -5.39 0.00
CA LEU A 220 -18.18 -4.89 1.32
C LEU A 220 -19.17 -3.86 1.86
N SER A 221 -19.67 -2.94 1.05
CA SER A 221 -20.69 -1.98 1.48
C SER A 221 -21.96 -2.66 1.98
N ILE A 222 -22.42 -3.73 1.30
CA ILE A 222 -23.58 -4.52 1.72
C ILE A 222 -23.28 -5.25 3.03
N VAL A 223 -22.16 -5.97 3.11
CA VAL A 223 -21.76 -6.72 4.31
C VAL A 223 -21.63 -5.78 5.51
N LEU A 224 -20.95 -4.64 5.36
CA LEU A 224 -20.77 -3.67 6.44
C LEU A 224 -22.07 -2.99 6.85
N ALA A 225 -23.02 -2.78 5.93
CA ALA A 225 -24.35 -2.28 6.28
C ALA A 225 -25.14 -3.30 7.12
N VAL A 226 -25.07 -4.59 6.77
CA VAL A 226 -25.68 -5.66 7.58
C VAL A 226 -24.99 -5.77 8.94
N CYS A 227 -23.66 -5.71 8.97
CA CYS A 227 -22.92 -5.68 10.23
C CYS A 227 -23.22 -4.45 11.07
N ALA A 228 -23.54 -3.29 10.48
CA ALA A 228 -23.97 -2.12 11.23
C ALA A 228 -25.30 -2.38 11.97
N LEU A 229 -26.24 -3.08 11.32
CA LEU A 229 -27.52 -3.48 11.93
C LEU A 229 -27.36 -4.55 13.01
N MET A 230 -26.50 -5.54 12.77
CA MET A 230 -26.36 -6.71 13.64
C MET A 230 -25.33 -6.54 14.75
N CYS A 231 -24.26 -5.78 14.50
CA CYS A 231 -23.08 -5.71 15.36
C CYS A 231 -22.82 -4.32 15.95
N ASP A 232 -23.67 -3.34 15.67
CA ASP A 232 -23.58 -1.96 16.20
C ASP A 232 -22.20 -1.31 15.99
N ILE A 233 -21.53 -1.66 14.88
CA ILE A 233 -20.23 -1.08 14.47
C ILE A 233 -20.35 0.35 13.92
N GLY A 234 -21.58 0.88 13.85
CA GLY A 234 -21.92 2.16 13.23
C GLY A 234 -21.82 2.16 11.70
N PHE A 235 -22.12 3.30 11.08
CA PHE A 235 -22.10 3.46 9.63
C PHE A 235 -20.71 3.79 9.05
N LEU A 236 -19.74 4.16 9.90
CA LEU A 236 -18.43 4.66 9.48
C LEU A 236 -17.65 3.67 8.59
N PRO A 237 -17.56 2.36 8.91
CA PRO A 237 -16.89 1.41 8.02
C PRO A 237 -17.52 1.38 6.62
N SER A 238 -18.86 1.34 6.54
CA SER A 238 -19.56 1.35 5.26
C SER A 238 -19.33 2.66 4.48
N LEU A 239 -19.34 3.81 5.18
CA LEU A 239 -19.03 5.10 4.58
C LEU A 239 -17.62 5.14 3.98
N THR A 240 -16.60 4.63 4.67
CA THR A 240 -15.22 4.61 4.15
C THR A 240 -15.11 3.81 2.85
N VAL A 241 -15.79 2.67 2.74
CA VAL A 241 -15.85 1.88 1.50
C VAL A 241 -16.55 2.65 0.39
N CYS A 242 -17.69 3.28 0.69
CA CYS A 242 -18.42 4.10 -0.28
C CYS A 242 -17.61 5.29 -0.79
N LEU A 243 -16.81 5.95 0.07
CA LEU A 243 -15.90 7.03 -0.32
C LEU A 243 -14.85 6.55 -1.32
N VAL A 244 -14.17 5.43 -1.02
CA VAL A 244 -13.21 4.81 -1.95
C VAL A 244 -13.89 4.49 -3.28
N TRP A 245 -15.10 3.94 -3.23
CA TRP A 245 -15.83 3.54 -4.42
C TRP A 245 -16.27 4.72 -5.30
N ILE A 246 -16.79 5.79 -4.69
CA ILE A 246 -17.16 7.02 -5.40
C ILE A 246 -15.93 7.68 -6.02
N VAL A 247 -14.81 7.76 -5.28
CA VAL A 247 -13.56 8.35 -5.81
C VAL A 247 -13.07 7.54 -7.01
N ASN A 248 -13.00 6.21 -6.88
CA ASN A 248 -12.56 5.32 -7.96
C ASN A 248 -13.42 5.49 -9.22
N THR A 249 -14.75 5.45 -9.07
CA THR A 249 -15.71 5.61 -10.17
C THR A 249 -15.65 7.02 -10.78
N SER A 250 -15.55 8.06 -9.95
CA SER A 250 -15.52 9.45 -10.41
C SER A 250 -14.27 9.76 -11.22
N VAL A 251 -13.10 9.27 -10.78
CA VAL A 251 -11.85 9.44 -11.52
C VAL A 251 -11.92 8.70 -12.85
N TYR A 252 -12.42 7.46 -12.86
CA TYR A 252 -12.62 6.70 -14.10
C TYR A 252 -13.53 7.44 -15.09
N CYS A 253 -14.72 7.85 -14.65
CA CYS A 253 -15.67 8.59 -15.47
C CYS A 253 -15.10 9.91 -15.99
N LYS A 254 -14.36 10.65 -15.14
CA LYS A 254 -13.69 11.90 -15.53
C LYS A 254 -12.66 11.66 -16.64
N GLN A 255 -11.84 10.62 -16.53
CA GLN A 255 -10.87 10.29 -17.57
C GLN A 255 -11.55 9.78 -18.84
N ALA A 256 -12.58 8.92 -18.73
CA ALA A 256 -13.34 8.44 -19.87
C ALA A 256 -13.97 9.59 -20.67
N MET A 257 -14.59 10.57 -20.00
CA MET A 257 -15.11 11.78 -20.65
C MET A 257 -14.02 12.61 -21.34
N ARG A 258 -12.84 12.71 -20.71
CA ARG A 258 -11.69 13.43 -21.28
C ARG A 258 -11.18 12.76 -22.56
N TYR A 259 -11.02 11.44 -22.55
CA TYR A 259 -10.58 10.69 -23.72
C TYR A 259 -11.65 10.64 -24.81
N SER A 260 -12.93 10.55 -24.47
CA SER A 260 -14.03 10.65 -25.44
C SER A 260 -14.02 12.01 -26.16
N LYS A 261 -13.84 13.12 -25.43
CA LYS A 261 -13.71 14.46 -26.04
C LYS A 261 -12.45 14.61 -26.90
N ALA A 262 -11.37 13.91 -26.58
CA ALA A 262 -10.16 13.90 -27.39
C ALA A 262 -10.34 13.05 -28.66
N GLY A 263 -10.93 11.86 -28.55
CA GLY A 263 -11.25 10.98 -29.69
C GLY A 263 -12.22 11.63 -30.68
N ASN A 264 -13.25 12.33 -30.19
CA ASN A 264 -14.18 13.10 -31.03
C ASN A 264 -13.54 14.33 -31.72
N LYS A 265 -12.29 14.69 -31.38
CA LYS A 265 -11.53 15.75 -32.07
C LYS A 265 -10.51 15.20 -33.07
N ILE A 266 -10.33 13.88 -33.10
CA ILE A 266 -9.39 13.17 -33.98
C ILE A 266 -10.16 12.41 -35.09
N SER A 267 -11.46 12.16 -34.88
CA SER A 267 -12.42 11.81 -35.95
C SER A 267 -12.95 13.04 -36.66
#